data_AF-A0A1Z9BGG5-F1
#
_entry.id   AF-A0A1Z9BGG5-F1
#
_cell.length_a   1.000
_cell.length_b   1.000
_cell.length_c   1.000
_cell.angle_alpha   90.00
_cell.angle_beta   90.00
_cell.angle_gamma   90.00
#
_symmetry.space_group_name_H-M   'P 1'
#
loop_
_entity.id
_entity.type
_entity.pdbx_description
1 polymer ?
#
loop_
_entity_poly.entity_id
_entity_poly.type
_entity_poly.pdbx_seq_one_letter_code
_entity_poly.pdbx_strand_id
1 'polypeptide(L)'
;MNSWDSEALTLQRGWPRTERRGPLCGATRKTTSSIGIRTISLNRPGGCSMSRGSKSLLIGAGVMLPTLLVALIFFLLKTHLDLTQERTPLPRPEWVAERLDDSQGQGPVAAYWVNTAWQSTSLQTVMASDSSRPDDEPFVMGFPAFILEWADGRLLLIDVGMDAVAARAFGAPLEALGLAGPMKPELSVAESMGSELQRIEGVVFTHLHIDHVAGLTSLCEQFKGTAPVFMSDAQALRPNFLTKEGADIVAKASCLEVDRSVTAPMTPLPNFPGVWIVPAAGHTPGSQIIVARIESGGGTRDFLFVGDIVNAAQALELNQGKPILYRTILVPEDEERQNSLRQFISTLQHQHGFQSIASHDQLALEASTLPEWPGRSPLKDPAIDGRIKIKNTLHNPEAIPTKGLWQ
;
A
#
# COMPACT_ATOMS: atom_id res chain seq x y z
N MET A 1 9.91 -41.49 21.25
CA MET A 1 9.13 -42.00 22.41
C MET A 1 9.24 -40.98 23.52
N ASN A 2 8.18 -40.20 23.72
CA ASN A 2 7.65 -39.74 25.01
C ASN A 2 6.48 -38.79 24.70
N SER A 3 5.29 -39.34 24.88
CA SER A 3 3.97 -38.78 24.69
C SER A 3 3.67 -37.74 25.76
N TRP A 4 3.13 -36.60 25.34
CA TRP A 4 2.37 -35.71 26.20
C TRP A 4 0.95 -35.64 25.65
N ASP A 5 0.09 -36.45 26.27
CA ASP A 5 -1.35 -36.26 26.27
C ASP A 5 -1.68 -35.08 27.19
N SER A 6 -2.53 -34.17 26.74
CA SER A 6 -3.24 -33.27 27.64
C SER A 6 -4.65 -33.01 27.11
N GLU A 7 -5.59 -33.30 28.01
CA GLU A 7 -7.03 -33.43 27.85
C GLU A 7 -7.73 -32.16 27.37
N ALA A 8 -8.73 -32.38 26.50
CA ALA A 8 -9.71 -31.38 26.13
C ALA A 8 -10.76 -31.21 27.24
N LEU A 9 -10.76 -30.05 27.89
CA LEU A 9 -11.81 -29.63 28.82
C LEU A 9 -12.83 -28.72 28.12
N THR A 10 -13.98 -29.31 27.82
CA THR A 10 -15.19 -28.66 27.32
C THR A 10 -15.80 -27.76 28.40
N LEU A 11 -15.74 -26.44 28.21
CA LEU A 11 -16.44 -25.46 29.04
C LEU A 11 -17.51 -24.72 28.21
N GLN A 12 -18.72 -25.28 28.20
CA GLN A 12 -19.94 -24.55 27.84
C GLN A 12 -20.27 -23.55 28.95
N ARG A 13 -20.09 -22.25 28.70
CA ARG A 13 -20.70 -21.19 29.53
C ARG A 13 -21.84 -20.54 28.76
N GLY A 14 -23.06 -20.76 29.25
CA GLY A 14 -24.28 -20.13 28.76
C GLY A 14 -24.27 -18.63 29.01
N TRP A 15 -24.68 -17.87 27.99
CA TRP A 15 -24.95 -16.44 28.07
C TRP A 15 -26.36 -16.20 28.62
N PRO A 16 -26.57 -15.23 29.53
CA PRO A 16 -27.91 -14.83 29.94
C PRO A 16 -28.58 -14.00 28.83
N ARG A 17 -29.76 -14.45 28.39
CA ARG A 17 -30.68 -13.64 27.57
C ARG A 17 -31.21 -12.48 28.42
N THR A 18 -30.75 -11.26 28.13
CA THR A 18 -31.43 -10.05 28.59
C THR A 18 -32.61 -9.74 27.66
N GLU A 19 -33.83 -10.01 28.12
CA GLU A 19 -35.07 -9.54 27.50
C GLU A 19 -35.12 -8.00 27.52
N ARG A 20 -34.97 -7.36 26.36
CA ARG A 20 -35.34 -5.95 26.20
C ARG A 20 -36.85 -5.86 26.00
N ARG A 21 -37.59 -5.50 27.05
CA ARG A 21 -38.98 -5.04 26.91
C ARG A 21 -38.97 -3.65 26.26
N GLY A 22 -39.41 -3.58 25.00
CA GLY A 22 -39.74 -2.32 24.34
C GLY A 22 -41.01 -1.69 24.93
N PRO A 23 -41.20 -0.37 24.82
CA PRO A 23 -42.41 0.28 25.29
C PRO A 23 -43.59 -0.06 24.36
N LEU A 24 -44.54 -0.85 24.87
CA LEU A 24 -45.84 -1.09 24.25
C LEU A 24 -46.63 0.22 24.21
N CYS A 25 -46.70 0.86 23.04
CA CYS A 25 -47.72 1.87 22.75
C CYS A 25 -49.06 1.16 22.56
N GLY A 26 -49.89 1.15 23.61
CA GLY A 26 -51.25 0.65 23.55
C GLY A 26 -52.14 1.55 22.70
N ALA A 27 -52.59 1.06 21.54
CA ALA A 27 -53.70 1.63 20.80
C ALA A 27 -54.96 0.82 21.09
N THR A 28 -55.77 1.25 22.07
CA THR A 28 -57.10 0.67 22.30
C THR A 28 -58.08 1.17 21.24
N ARG A 29 -58.47 0.30 20.31
CA ARG A 29 -59.54 0.54 19.33
C ARG A 29 -60.88 0.16 19.99
N LYS A 30 -61.72 1.15 20.34
CA LYS A 30 -63.14 0.91 20.67
C LYS A 30 -63.97 1.11 19.41
N THR A 31 -64.56 0.03 18.90
CA THR A 31 -65.62 0.07 17.88
C THR A 31 -66.97 0.18 18.56
N THR A 32 -67.69 1.28 18.32
CA THR A 32 -69.14 1.36 18.54
C THR A 32 -69.76 1.96 17.29
N SER A 33 -70.78 1.27 16.77
CA SER A 33 -71.59 1.68 15.62
C SER A 33 -72.68 2.63 16.08
N SER A 34 -72.80 3.77 15.40
CA SER A 34 -74.08 4.47 15.18
C SER A 34 -73.89 5.57 14.13
N ILE A 35 -74.86 5.63 13.23
CA ILE A 35 -74.94 6.52 12.08
C ILE A 35 -75.19 7.94 12.57
N GLY A 36 -74.32 8.88 12.18
CA GLY A 36 -74.47 10.30 12.47
C GLY A 36 -73.37 11.11 11.80
N ILE A 37 -73.78 12.05 10.93
CA ILE A 37 -72.91 12.98 10.19
C ILE A 37 -72.00 13.71 11.19
N ARG A 38 -70.69 13.48 11.12
CA ARG A 38 -69.66 14.15 11.93
C ARG A 38 -68.72 14.97 11.05
N THR A 39 -68.64 16.25 11.37
CA THR A 39 -67.59 17.19 10.98
C THR A 39 -66.21 16.62 11.32
N ILE A 40 -65.31 16.53 10.33
CA ILE A 40 -63.92 16.10 10.51
C ILE A 40 -63.14 17.27 11.11
N SER A 41 -63.07 17.33 12.44
CA SER A 41 -62.07 18.12 13.14
C SER A 41 -60.73 17.38 13.07
N LEU A 42 -59.77 17.89 12.31
CA LEU A 42 -58.38 17.46 12.32
C LEU A 42 -57.78 17.75 13.72
N ASN A 43 -57.93 16.80 14.65
CA ASN A 43 -57.20 16.84 15.91
C ASN A 43 -55.71 16.82 15.58
N ARG A 44 -55.01 17.94 15.85
CA ARG A 44 -53.56 18.00 15.85
C ARG A 44 -53.06 16.86 16.76
N PRO A 45 -52.23 15.94 16.26
CA PRO A 45 -51.70 14.86 17.09
C PRO A 45 -51.01 15.49 18.30
N GLY A 46 -51.43 15.06 19.50
CA GLY A 46 -50.94 15.58 20.76
C GLY A 46 -49.41 15.57 20.78
N GLY A 47 -48.81 16.72 21.07
CA GLY A 47 -47.36 16.88 21.07
C GLY A 47 -46.72 15.89 22.05
N CYS A 48 -46.09 14.85 21.51
CA CYS A 48 -45.17 14.02 22.27
C CYS A 48 -44.07 14.92 22.81
N SER A 49 -44.19 15.29 24.09
CA SER A 49 -43.15 15.97 24.84
C SER A 49 -41.93 15.07 24.88
N MET A 50 -40.96 15.34 24.00
CA MET A 50 -39.64 14.71 24.03
C MET A 50 -39.08 14.83 25.44
N SER A 51 -38.82 13.69 26.09
CA SER A 51 -38.28 13.63 27.44
C SER A 51 -36.96 14.42 27.50
N ARG A 52 -36.68 15.10 28.62
CA ARG A 52 -35.47 15.93 28.78
C ARG A 52 -34.17 15.21 28.39
N GLY A 53 -34.10 13.88 28.52
CA GLY A 53 -32.94 13.08 28.10
C GLY A 53 -32.69 13.03 26.59
N SER A 54 -33.74 13.08 25.76
CA SER A 54 -33.60 13.05 24.29
C SER A 54 -33.02 14.35 23.72
N LYS A 55 -33.25 15.49 24.39
CA LYS A 55 -32.69 16.79 23.98
C LYS A 55 -31.19 16.88 24.24
N SER A 56 -30.70 16.33 25.36
CA SER A 56 -29.27 16.32 25.69
C SER A 56 -28.46 15.44 24.74
N LEU A 57 -29.02 14.31 24.28
CA LEU A 57 -28.39 13.44 23.28
C LEU A 57 -28.25 14.13 21.91
N LEU A 58 -29.29 14.83 21.46
CA LEU A 58 -29.26 15.57 20.19
C LEU A 58 -28.28 16.75 20.23
N ILE A 59 -28.21 17.48 21.35
CA ILE A 59 -27.24 18.58 21.53
C ILE A 59 -25.80 18.02 21.57
N GLY A 60 -25.58 16.91 22.28
CA GLY A 60 -24.27 16.25 22.33
C GLY A 60 -23.80 15.80 20.94
N ALA A 61 -24.68 15.15 20.18
CA ALA A 61 -24.38 14.74 18.79
C ALA A 61 -24.14 15.96 17.87
N GLY A 62 -24.92 17.03 18.05
CA GLY A 62 -24.80 18.26 17.28
C GLY A 62 -23.46 19.00 17.47
N VAL A 63 -22.77 18.81 18.61
CA VAL A 63 -21.44 19.39 18.86
C VAL A 63 -20.31 18.43 18.49
N MET A 64 -20.49 17.12 18.73
CA MET A 64 -19.45 16.13 18.43
C MET A 64 -19.14 16.02 16.94
N LEU A 65 -20.15 15.97 16.07
CA LEU A 65 -19.93 15.76 14.64
C LEU A 65 -19.13 16.91 13.98
N PRO A 66 -19.46 18.20 14.21
CA PRO A 66 -18.63 19.30 13.73
C PRO A 66 -17.21 19.28 14.29
N THR A 67 -17.05 18.91 15.56
CA THR A 67 -15.72 18.83 16.20
C THR A 67 -14.85 17.76 15.53
N LEU A 68 -15.41 16.58 15.26
CA LEU A 68 -14.71 15.50 14.55
C LEU A 68 -14.36 15.90 13.12
N LEU A 69 -15.27 16.59 12.43
CA LEU A 69 -15.01 17.10 11.08
C LEU A 69 -13.88 18.14 11.04
N VAL A 70 -13.89 19.09 11.98
CA VAL A 70 -12.81 20.08 12.11
C VAL A 70 -11.47 19.41 12.41
N ALA A 71 -11.46 18.42 13.30
CA ALA A 71 -10.26 17.65 13.60
C ALA A 71 -9.73 16.92 12.34
N LEU A 72 -10.61 16.24 11.60
CA LEU A 72 -10.24 15.57 10.35
C LEU A 72 -9.65 16.55 9.33
N ILE A 73 -10.29 17.70 9.10
CA ILE A 73 -9.79 18.74 8.19
C ILE A 73 -8.42 19.23 8.64
N PHE A 74 -8.23 19.48 9.93
CA PHE A 74 -6.94 19.91 10.47
C PHE A 74 -5.84 18.86 10.21
N PHE A 75 -6.11 17.57 10.44
CA PHE A 75 -5.14 16.50 10.17
C PHE A 75 -4.82 16.36 8.67
N LEU A 76 -5.81 16.48 7.80
CA LEU A 76 -5.59 16.45 6.35
C LEU A 76 -4.74 17.64 5.89
N LEU A 77 -5.07 18.86 6.32
CA LEU A 77 -4.30 20.06 6.00
C LEU A 77 -2.86 19.96 6.51
N LYS A 78 -2.66 19.48 7.74
CA LYS A 78 -1.32 19.26 8.29
C LYS A 78 -0.55 18.24 7.46
N THR A 79 -1.17 17.12 7.09
CA THR A 79 -0.53 16.10 6.25
C THR A 79 -0.09 16.68 4.90
N HIS A 80 -0.95 17.42 4.21
CA HIS A 80 -0.60 18.12 2.97
C HIS A 80 0.56 19.11 3.16
N LEU A 81 0.54 19.89 4.25
CA LEU A 81 1.64 20.82 4.56
C LEU A 81 2.96 20.07 4.79
N ASP A 82 2.95 18.99 5.57
CA ASP A 82 4.14 18.18 5.84
C ASP A 82 4.75 17.62 4.53
N LEU A 83 3.90 17.24 3.57
CA LEU A 83 4.34 16.78 2.23
C LEU A 83 4.94 17.91 1.39
N THR A 84 4.29 19.07 1.35
CA THR A 84 4.76 20.22 0.55
C THR A 84 6.06 20.84 1.06
N GLN A 85 6.37 20.67 2.35
CA GLN A 85 7.61 21.17 2.94
C GLN A 85 8.83 20.31 2.58
N GLU A 86 8.63 19.04 2.23
CA GLU A 86 9.73 18.19 1.81
C GLU A 86 10.02 18.36 0.31
N ARG A 87 11.20 18.92 0.03
CA ARG A 87 11.60 19.38 -1.31
C ARG A 87 13.04 19.03 -1.64
N THR A 88 13.54 17.89 -1.15
CA THR A 88 14.85 17.39 -1.57
C THR A 88 14.96 17.43 -3.10
N PRO A 89 15.96 18.11 -3.69
CA PRO A 89 16.04 18.25 -5.14
C PRO A 89 16.27 16.88 -5.78
N LEU A 90 15.67 16.66 -6.94
CA LEU A 90 15.91 15.44 -7.71
C LEU A 90 17.30 15.49 -8.35
N PRO A 91 18.02 14.36 -8.41
CA PRO A 91 19.24 14.27 -9.20
C PRO A 91 18.91 14.50 -10.68
N ARG A 92 19.92 14.90 -11.47
CA ARG A 92 19.78 14.93 -12.92
C ARG A 92 19.69 13.50 -13.47
N PRO A 93 18.78 13.16 -14.39
CA PRO A 93 18.67 11.81 -14.95
C PRO A 93 19.99 11.25 -15.51
N GLU A 94 20.78 12.09 -16.18
CA GLU A 94 22.06 11.68 -16.75
C GLU A 94 23.05 11.26 -15.66
N TRP A 95 23.03 11.97 -14.53
CA TRP A 95 23.88 11.68 -13.39
C TRP A 95 23.52 10.35 -12.71
N VAL A 96 22.24 9.98 -12.70
CA VAL A 96 21.80 8.68 -12.19
C VAL A 96 22.36 7.56 -13.06
N ALA A 97 22.23 7.70 -14.38
CA ALA A 97 22.76 6.72 -15.34
C ALA A 97 24.29 6.59 -15.27
N GLU A 98 25.01 7.71 -15.24
CA GLU A 98 26.48 7.74 -15.14
C GLU A 98 26.99 7.07 -13.85
N ARG A 99 26.34 7.30 -12.71
CA ARG A 99 26.82 6.75 -11.42
C ARG A 99 26.65 5.26 -11.27
N LEU A 100 25.67 4.66 -11.95
CA LEU A 100 25.53 3.21 -11.94
C LEU A 100 26.69 2.53 -12.66
N ASP A 101 27.41 3.23 -13.55
CA ASP A 101 28.62 2.69 -14.21
C ASP A 101 29.78 2.54 -13.23
N ASP A 102 29.80 3.28 -12.13
CA ASP A 102 30.88 3.20 -11.13
C ASP A 102 30.88 1.87 -10.35
N SER A 103 29.77 1.11 -10.36
CA SER A 103 29.64 -0.16 -9.64
C SER A 103 29.87 -1.42 -10.50
N GLN A 104 30.39 -1.28 -11.72
CA GLN A 104 30.53 -2.41 -12.63
C GLN A 104 31.29 -3.59 -12.03
N GLY A 105 30.66 -4.76 -12.06
CA GLY A 105 31.18 -6.05 -11.56
C GLY A 105 30.97 -6.28 -10.07
N GLN A 106 30.30 -5.36 -9.37
CA GLN A 106 30.06 -5.44 -7.92
C GLN A 106 28.57 -5.34 -7.57
N GLY A 107 27.69 -5.16 -8.55
CA GLY A 107 26.26 -5.05 -8.34
C GLY A 107 25.59 -6.34 -7.83
N PRO A 108 24.31 -6.27 -7.42
CA PRO A 108 23.50 -7.47 -7.26
C PRO A 108 23.48 -8.28 -8.55
N VAL A 109 23.53 -9.60 -8.45
CA VAL A 109 23.52 -10.54 -9.58
C VAL A 109 22.13 -11.06 -9.90
N ALA A 110 21.18 -10.89 -8.98
CA ALA A 110 19.79 -11.25 -9.15
C ALA A 110 18.86 -10.31 -8.37
N ALA A 111 17.61 -10.26 -8.83
CA ALA A 111 16.54 -9.51 -8.19
C ALA A 111 15.25 -10.33 -8.29
N TYR A 112 14.43 -10.28 -7.25
CA TYR A 112 13.20 -11.06 -7.13
C TYR A 112 12.08 -10.22 -6.51
N TRP A 113 10.84 -10.69 -6.66
CA TRP A 113 9.71 -10.19 -5.88
C TRP A 113 9.01 -11.32 -5.10
N VAL A 114 8.41 -10.97 -3.96
CA VAL A 114 7.51 -11.81 -3.18
C VAL A 114 6.24 -11.01 -2.98
N ASN A 115 5.09 -11.47 -3.48
CA ASN A 115 3.84 -10.80 -3.21
C ASN A 115 3.21 -11.34 -1.92
N THR A 116 2.88 -10.43 -0.99
CA THR A 116 2.36 -10.78 0.33
C THR A 116 0.85 -10.70 0.42
N ALA A 117 0.20 -10.00 -0.52
CA ALA A 117 -1.25 -9.92 -0.60
C ALA A 117 -1.71 -9.39 -1.96
N TRP A 118 -3.01 -9.53 -2.22
CA TRP A 118 -3.64 -9.03 -3.45
C TRP A 118 -5.00 -8.45 -3.14
N GLN A 119 -5.36 -7.35 -3.82
CA GLN A 119 -6.70 -6.80 -3.76
C GLN A 119 -7.15 -6.31 -5.13
N SER A 120 -8.30 -6.79 -5.60
CA SER A 120 -8.88 -6.31 -6.85
C SER A 120 -9.60 -4.98 -6.63
N THR A 121 -9.46 -4.04 -7.55
CA THR A 121 -10.18 -2.76 -7.60
C THR A 121 -10.39 -2.35 -9.07
N SER A 122 -10.94 -1.16 -9.32
CA SER A 122 -10.96 -0.58 -10.66
C SER A 122 -9.71 0.27 -10.91
N LEU A 123 -9.29 0.37 -12.16
CA LEU A 123 -8.17 1.25 -12.53
C LEU A 123 -8.46 2.71 -12.14
N GLN A 124 -9.73 3.14 -12.25
CA GLN A 124 -10.18 4.47 -11.86
C GLN A 124 -10.05 4.77 -10.35
N THR A 125 -9.90 3.75 -9.50
CA THR A 125 -9.60 3.95 -8.07
C THR A 125 -8.16 4.41 -7.86
N VAL A 126 -7.24 3.97 -8.72
CA VAL A 126 -5.79 4.11 -8.52
C VAL A 126 -5.10 5.03 -9.53
N MET A 127 -5.80 5.44 -10.60
CA MET A 127 -5.31 6.34 -11.63
C MET A 127 -6.45 7.27 -12.11
N ALA A 128 -6.14 8.54 -12.38
CA ALA A 128 -7.11 9.47 -12.95
C ALA A 128 -7.56 9.03 -14.36
N SER A 129 -8.80 9.34 -14.72
CA SER A 129 -9.52 8.70 -15.83
C SER A 129 -9.23 9.29 -17.22
N ASP A 130 -8.10 8.95 -17.83
CA ASP A 130 -8.01 8.95 -19.30
C ASP A 130 -7.56 7.60 -19.91
N SER A 131 -7.48 6.54 -19.08
CA SER A 131 -6.94 5.25 -19.49
C SER A 131 -7.63 4.69 -20.72
N SER A 132 -6.83 4.27 -21.70
CA SER A 132 -7.28 3.49 -22.86
C SER A 132 -7.75 2.06 -22.50
N ARG A 133 -7.56 1.64 -21.25
CA ARG A 133 -7.98 0.33 -20.76
C ARG A 133 -9.50 0.31 -20.56
N PRO A 134 -10.21 -0.68 -21.13
CA PRO A 134 -11.64 -0.87 -20.88
C PRO A 134 -11.96 -0.94 -19.38
N ASP A 135 -13.01 -0.24 -18.96
CA ASP A 135 -13.46 -0.15 -17.56
C ASP A 135 -13.88 -1.50 -16.93
N ASP A 136 -14.01 -2.56 -17.72
CA ASP A 136 -14.49 -3.88 -17.31
C ASP A 136 -13.37 -4.85 -16.89
N GLU A 137 -12.10 -4.54 -17.13
CA GLU A 137 -11.00 -5.34 -16.62
C GLU A 137 -10.63 -4.92 -15.18
N PRO A 138 -10.68 -5.84 -14.20
CA PRO A 138 -10.28 -5.52 -12.84
C PRO A 138 -8.78 -5.18 -12.80
N PHE A 139 -8.47 -4.06 -12.15
CA PHE A 139 -7.11 -3.77 -11.72
C PHE A 139 -6.82 -4.63 -10.49
N VAL A 140 -5.64 -5.26 -10.43
CA VAL A 140 -5.23 -6.07 -9.28
C VAL A 140 -4.04 -5.38 -8.64
N MET A 141 -4.25 -4.91 -7.40
CA MET A 141 -3.16 -4.43 -6.57
C MET A 141 -2.41 -5.62 -5.99
N GLY A 142 -1.11 -5.68 -6.26
CA GLY A 142 -0.17 -6.50 -5.49
C GLY A 142 0.39 -5.70 -4.31
N PHE A 143 0.91 -6.39 -3.30
CA PHE A 143 1.61 -5.79 -2.15
C PHE A 143 2.96 -6.50 -1.97
N PRO A 144 3.91 -6.28 -2.90
CA PRO A 144 5.15 -7.02 -2.96
C PRO A 144 6.22 -6.44 -2.02
N ALA A 145 7.16 -7.31 -1.68
CA ALA A 145 8.51 -6.95 -1.31
C ALA A 145 9.46 -7.36 -2.44
N PHE A 146 10.62 -6.72 -2.52
CA PHE A 146 11.66 -7.06 -3.48
C PHE A 146 12.94 -7.50 -2.76
N ILE A 147 13.69 -8.39 -3.41
CA ILE A 147 14.90 -8.98 -2.86
C ILE A 147 16.00 -8.78 -3.89
N LEU A 148 17.09 -8.13 -3.50
CA LEU A 148 18.32 -8.05 -4.30
C LEU A 148 19.36 -8.99 -3.71
N GLU A 149 20.03 -9.76 -4.57
CA GLU A 149 21.03 -10.76 -4.18
C GLU A 149 22.36 -10.49 -4.87
N TRP A 150 23.46 -10.54 -4.11
CA TRP A 150 24.82 -10.43 -4.67
C TRP A 150 25.50 -11.81 -4.77
N ALA A 151 26.60 -11.86 -5.52
CA ALA A 151 27.38 -13.06 -5.74
C ALA A 151 27.96 -13.69 -4.46
N ASP A 152 28.15 -12.90 -3.40
CA ASP A 152 28.60 -13.37 -2.08
C ASP A 152 27.45 -13.94 -1.23
N GLY A 153 26.22 -13.92 -1.74
CA GLY A 153 25.02 -14.47 -1.11
C GLY A 153 24.30 -13.51 -0.17
N ARG A 154 24.76 -12.28 0.03
CA ARG A 154 24.01 -11.31 0.85
C ARG A 154 22.71 -10.89 0.17
N LEU A 155 21.71 -10.58 0.99
CA LEU A 155 20.40 -10.11 0.54
C LEU A 155 20.10 -8.70 1.07
N LEU A 156 19.54 -7.86 0.21
CA LEU A 156 18.91 -6.59 0.56
C LEU A 156 17.41 -6.71 0.32
N LEU A 157 16.60 -6.40 1.33
CA LEU A 157 15.14 -6.30 1.17
C LEU A 157 14.74 -4.87 0.82
N ILE A 158 13.85 -4.71 -0.16
CA ILE A 158 13.14 -3.47 -0.46
C ILE A 158 11.66 -3.69 -0.13
N ASP A 159 11.20 -3.00 0.91
CA ASP A 159 9.92 -3.27 1.56
C ASP A 159 9.80 -4.71 2.11
N VAL A 160 8.77 -4.97 2.92
CA VAL A 160 8.51 -6.31 3.48
C VAL A 160 7.04 -6.71 3.42
N GLY A 161 6.21 -5.91 2.73
CA GLY A 161 4.79 -6.18 2.56
C GLY A 161 4.05 -6.29 3.90
N MET A 162 3.12 -7.24 3.95
CA MET A 162 2.29 -7.52 5.12
C MET A 162 2.34 -9.01 5.50
N ASP A 163 2.05 -9.31 6.76
CA ASP A 163 1.58 -10.66 7.11
C ASP A 163 0.07 -10.81 6.85
N ALA A 164 -0.45 -12.03 7.01
CA ALA A 164 -1.85 -12.31 6.73
C ALA A 164 -2.86 -11.54 7.59
N VAL A 165 -2.48 -11.16 8.81
CA VAL A 165 -3.35 -10.39 9.73
C VAL A 165 -3.37 -8.94 9.31
N ALA A 166 -2.20 -8.35 9.08
CA ALA A 166 -2.05 -6.97 8.62
C ALA A 166 -2.74 -6.75 7.27
N ALA A 167 -2.57 -7.67 6.31
CA ALA A 167 -3.23 -7.58 5.01
C ALA A 167 -4.76 -7.47 5.13
N ARG A 168 -5.39 -8.36 5.91
CA ARG A 168 -6.84 -8.32 6.11
C ARG A 168 -7.29 -7.03 6.79
N ALA A 169 -6.55 -6.58 7.80
CA ALA A 169 -6.86 -5.33 8.49
C ALA A 169 -6.75 -4.12 7.55
N PHE A 170 -5.72 -4.09 6.70
CA PHE A 170 -5.48 -3.03 5.72
C PHE A 170 -6.56 -2.97 4.64
N GLY A 171 -6.97 -4.10 4.07
CA GLY A 171 -7.94 -4.13 2.98
C GLY A 171 -9.41 -3.95 3.40
N ALA A 172 -9.74 -4.26 4.66
CA ALA A 172 -11.12 -4.27 5.16
C ALA A 172 -11.88 -2.93 5.00
N PRO A 173 -11.27 -1.74 5.23
CA PRO A 173 -11.95 -0.47 5.01
C PRO A 173 -12.37 -0.24 3.56
N LEU A 174 -11.50 -0.54 2.58
CA LEU A 174 -11.81 -0.37 1.16
C LEU A 174 -12.88 -1.37 0.69
N GLU A 175 -12.83 -2.60 1.22
CA GLU A 175 -13.87 -3.61 0.99
C GLU A 175 -15.23 -3.15 1.55
N ALA A 176 -15.26 -2.62 2.78
CA ALA A 176 -16.50 -2.15 3.42
C ALA A 176 -17.12 -0.95 2.72
N LEU A 177 -16.31 -0.12 2.05
CA LEU A 177 -16.77 1.01 1.23
C LEU A 177 -17.16 0.61 -0.20
N GLY A 178 -16.95 -0.66 -0.60
CA GLY A 178 -17.20 -1.13 -1.96
C GLY A 178 -16.23 -0.56 -3.00
N LEU A 179 -15.07 -0.05 -2.56
CA LEU A 179 -14.03 0.52 -3.43
C LEU A 179 -13.05 -0.54 -3.93
N ALA A 180 -13.02 -1.71 -3.28
CA ALA A 180 -12.20 -2.83 -3.64
C ALA A 180 -12.90 -4.16 -3.30
N GLY A 181 -12.47 -5.25 -3.94
CA GLY A 181 -12.87 -6.59 -3.55
C GLY A 181 -12.16 -7.06 -2.27
N PRO A 182 -12.45 -8.30 -1.83
CA PRO A 182 -11.84 -8.86 -0.64
C PRO A 182 -10.31 -8.95 -0.76
N MET A 183 -9.62 -8.58 0.31
CA MET A 183 -8.17 -8.78 0.42
C MET A 183 -7.84 -10.28 0.48
N LYS A 184 -6.87 -10.70 -0.32
CA LYS A 184 -6.33 -12.06 -0.35
C LYS A 184 -4.89 -12.04 0.15
N PRO A 185 -4.64 -12.39 1.41
CA PRO A 185 -3.28 -12.51 1.91
C PRO A 185 -2.59 -13.76 1.35
N GLU A 186 -1.29 -13.63 1.10
CA GLU A 186 -0.36 -14.72 0.80
C GLU A 186 0.57 -14.97 2.00
N LEU A 187 1.65 -15.72 1.76
CA LEU A 187 2.74 -15.82 2.71
C LEU A 187 3.40 -14.46 2.92
N SER A 188 3.80 -14.21 4.16
CA SER A 188 4.74 -13.13 4.46
C SER A 188 6.09 -13.37 3.77
N VAL A 189 6.92 -12.33 3.69
CA VAL A 189 8.31 -12.43 3.22
C VAL A 189 9.09 -13.47 4.04
N ALA A 190 8.92 -13.46 5.36
CA ALA A 190 9.61 -14.37 6.27
C ALA A 190 9.27 -15.84 5.97
N GLU A 191 7.98 -16.16 5.80
CA GLU A 191 7.52 -17.50 5.44
C GLU A 191 7.97 -17.92 4.03
N SER A 192 7.97 -16.99 3.07
CA SER A 192 8.38 -17.24 1.69
C SER A 192 9.87 -17.54 1.57
N MET A 193 10.71 -16.83 2.34
CA MET A 193 12.16 -16.98 2.32
C MET A 193 12.66 -18.16 3.15
N GLY A 194 11.98 -18.53 4.24
CA GLY A 194 12.40 -19.63 5.09
C GLY A 194 13.83 -19.44 5.63
N SER A 195 14.72 -20.43 5.49
CA SER A 195 16.10 -20.30 5.99
C SER A 195 16.91 -19.18 5.35
N GLU A 196 16.54 -18.75 4.14
CA GLU A 196 17.29 -17.73 3.37
C GLU A 196 17.23 -16.35 4.02
N LEU A 197 16.24 -16.10 4.88
CA LEU A 197 16.13 -14.83 5.62
C LEU A 197 17.34 -14.57 6.53
N GLN A 198 18.13 -15.59 6.88
CA GLN A 198 19.36 -15.38 7.65
C GLN A 198 20.49 -14.73 6.83
N ARG A 199 20.33 -14.57 5.51
CA ARG A 199 21.28 -13.88 4.62
C ARG A 199 20.97 -12.39 4.44
N ILE A 200 19.94 -11.87 5.12
CA ILE A 200 19.59 -10.46 5.07
C ILE A 200 20.68 -9.64 5.76
N GLU A 201 21.29 -8.74 5.00
CA GLU A 201 22.32 -7.81 5.49
C GLU A 201 21.84 -6.36 5.50
N GLY A 202 20.61 -6.10 5.03
CA GLY A 202 20.05 -4.75 4.96
C GLY A 202 18.58 -4.74 4.57
N VAL A 203 17.89 -3.67 4.98
CA VAL A 203 16.51 -3.37 4.59
C VAL A 203 16.43 -1.92 4.13
N VAL A 204 15.62 -1.65 3.12
CA VAL A 204 15.25 -0.29 2.72
C VAL A 204 13.75 -0.25 2.48
N PHE A 205 13.11 0.84 2.90
CA PHE A 205 11.69 1.08 2.64
C PHE A 205 11.51 2.16 1.58
N THR A 206 10.67 1.88 0.59
CA THR A 206 10.20 2.92 -0.33
C THR A 206 9.47 4.00 0.46
N HIS A 207 8.64 3.60 1.44
CA HIS A 207 8.02 4.47 2.44
C HIS A 207 7.42 3.66 3.59
N LEU A 208 6.80 4.34 4.56
CA LEU A 208 6.34 3.74 5.83
C LEU A 208 4.81 3.60 5.94
N HIS A 209 4.12 3.35 4.83
CA HIS A 209 2.76 2.85 4.93
C HIS A 209 2.76 1.37 5.38
N ILE A 210 1.66 0.97 6.00
CA ILE A 210 1.54 -0.34 6.66
C ILE A 210 1.72 -1.50 5.69
N ASP A 211 1.27 -1.32 4.46
CA ASP A 211 1.40 -2.30 3.40
C ASP A 211 2.82 -2.51 2.88
N HIS A 212 3.78 -1.69 3.30
CA HIS A 212 5.20 -1.84 2.97
C HIS A 212 6.03 -2.37 4.15
N VAL A 213 5.55 -2.21 5.39
CA VAL A 213 6.37 -2.42 6.60
C VAL A 213 5.79 -3.44 7.58
N ALA A 214 4.49 -3.76 7.52
CA ALA A 214 3.85 -4.57 8.57
C ALA A 214 4.40 -6.00 8.66
N GLY A 215 4.93 -6.54 7.54
CA GLY A 215 5.63 -7.81 7.50
C GLY A 215 6.86 -7.90 8.42
N LEU A 216 7.36 -6.76 8.94
CA LEU A 216 8.46 -6.73 9.92
C LEU A 216 8.16 -7.53 11.18
N THR A 217 6.90 -7.60 11.60
CA THR A 217 6.51 -8.39 12.77
C THR A 217 6.92 -9.85 12.59
N SER A 218 6.49 -10.48 11.48
CA SER A 218 6.85 -11.86 11.16
C SER A 218 8.33 -12.02 10.82
N LEU A 219 8.93 -11.01 10.16
CA LEU A 219 10.36 -11.02 9.83
C LEU A 219 11.23 -11.09 11.08
N CYS A 220 11.04 -10.19 12.05
CA CYS A 220 11.87 -10.14 13.26
C CYS A 220 11.64 -11.30 14.23
N GLU A 221 10.51 -12.01 14.13
CA GLU A 221 10.30 -13.27 14.88
C GLU A 221 11.20 -14.40 14.37
N GLN A 222 11.54 -14.41 13.08
CA GLN A 222 12.27 -15.50 12.43
C GLN A 222 13.74 -15.15 12.16
N PHE A 223 14.04 -13.87 11.89
CA PHE A 223 15.39 -13.37 11.67
C PHE A 223 16.14 -13.27 12.99
N LYS A 224 17.29 -13.96 13.07
CA LYS A 224 18.09 -14.03 14.30
C LYS A 224 19.17 -12.96 14.37
N GLY A 225 19.38 -12.22 13.28
CA GLY A 225 20.37 -11.16 13.19
C GLY A 225 19.79 -9.77 13.46
N THR A 226 20.65 -8.79 13.20
CA THR A 226 20.28 -7.37 13.18
C THR A 226 20.80 -6.81 11.86
N ALA A 227 19.94 -6.09 11.13
CA ALA A 227 20.31 -5.48 9.86
C ALA A 227 20.08 -3.96 9.91
N PRO A 228 20.90 -3.14 9.23
CA PRO A 228 20.61 -1.73 9.04
C PRO A 228 19.32 -1.55 8.23
N VAL A 229 18.49 -0.60 8.63
CA VAL A 229 17.39 -0.08 7.81
C VAL A 229 17.73 1.32 7.33
N PHE A 230 17.90 1.46 6.01
CA PHE A 230 18.38 2.71 5.41
C PHE A 230 17.23 3.67 5.11
N MET A 231 17.29 4.85 5.71
CA MET A 231 16.21 5.82 5.68
C MET A 231 16.76 7.23 5.48
N SER A 232 16.04 8.06 4.73
CA SER A 232 16.27 9.51 4.78
C SER A 232 15.85 10.09 6.13
N ASP A 233 16.40 11.25 6.49
CA ASP A 233 15.96 11.98 7.68
C ASP A 233 14.46 12.30 7.66
N ALA A 234 13.89 12.54 6.47
CA ALA A 234 12.45 12.75 6.31
C ALA A 234 11.64 11.50 6.71
N GLN A 235 12.09 10.31 6.29
CA GLN A 235 11.44 9.05 6.60
C GLN A 235 11.60 8.66 8.08
N ALA A 236 12.79 8.86 8.65
CA ALA A 236 13.10 8.44 10.02
C ALA A 236 12.56 9.41 11.10
N LEU A 237 12.57 10.72 10.84
CA LEU A 237 12.35 11.73 11.88
C LEU A 237 11.07 12.53 11.72
N ARG A 238 10.42 12.47 10.55
CA ARG A 238 9.24 13.29 10.23
C ARG A 238 8.05 12.46 9.75
N PRO A 239 7.66 11.39 10.47
CA PRO A 239 6.44 10.68 10.14
C PRO A 239 5.22 11.61 10.30
N ASN A 240 4.30 11.51 9.36
CA ASN A 240 2.99 12.18 9.41
C ASN A 240 1.91 11.20 9.92
N PHE A 241 0.65 11.62 9.86
CA PHE A 241 -0.47 10.81 10.32
C PHE A 241 -0.56 9.42 9.65
N LEU A 242 -0.21 9.31 8.36
CA LEU A 242 -0.31 8.05 7.60
C LEU A 242 0.93 7.15 7.73
N THR A 243 2.08 7.71 8.13
CA THR A 243 3.35 6.98 8.25
C THR A 243 3.78 6.74 9.69
N LYS A 244 3.09 7.34 10.66
CA LYS A 244 3.43 7.19 12.08
C LYS A 244 3.34 5.73 12.56
N GLU A 245 2.31 5.02 12.15
CA GLU A 245 2.16 3.61 12.54
C GLU A 245 3.30 2.76 11.98
N GLY A 246 3.65 2.93 10.70
CA GLY A 246 4.79 2.23 10.10
C GLY A 246 6.13 2.61 10.74
N ALA A 247 6.35 3.88 11.05
CA ALA A 247 7.53 4.33 11.79
C ALA A 247 7.61 3.71 13.20
N ASP A 248 6.47 3.59 13.90
CA ASP A 248 6.41 2.95 15.21
C ASP A 248 6.69 1.43 15.12
N ILE A 249 6.34 0.76 14.02
CA ILE A 249 6.71 -0.65 13.74
C ILE A 249 8.22 -0.77 13.56
N VAL A 250 8.81 0.05 12.68
CA VAL A 250 10.28 0.07 12.44
C VAL A 250 11.04 0.35 13.74
N ALA A 251 10.61 1.34 14.53
CA ALA A 251 11.28 1.71 15.78
C ALA A 251 11.22 0.62 16.86
N LYS A 252 10.24 -0.30 16.80
CA LYS A 252 10.08 -1.43 17.73
C LYS A 252 10.67 -2.72 17.19
N ALA A 253 11.06 -2.77 15.92
CA ALA A 253 11.63 -3.94 15.28
C ALA A 253 13.01 -4.25 15.90
N SER A 254 13.07 -5.26 16.76
CA SER A 254 14.31 -5.64 17.47
C SER A 254 15.42 -6.16 16.54
N CYS A 255 15.06 -6.52 15.32
CA CYS A 255 15.98 -7.06 14.32
C CYS A 255 16.53 -5.99 13.36
N LEU A 256 16.22 -4.70 13.58
CA LEU A 256 16.69 -3.60 12.73
C LEU A 256 17.39 -2.49 13.52
N GLU A 257 18.35 -1.84 12.88
CA GLU A 257 18.99 -0.61 13.37
C GLU A 257 18.83 0.51 12.33
N VAL A 258 18.26 1.65 12.73
CA VAL A 258 18.01 2.76 11.80
C VAL A 258 19.33 3.42 11.37
N ASP A 259 19.62 3.35 10.07
CA ASP A 259 20.72 4.05 9.41
C ASP A 259 20.16 5.25 8.63
N ARG A 260 20.65 6.45 8.97
CA ARG A 260 20.20 7.72 8.36
C ARG A 260 21.20 8.29 7.34
N SER A 261 21.99 7.43 6.70
CA SER A 261 23.01 7.85 5.73
C SER A 261 22.45 8.49 4.47
N VAL A 262 21.16 8.30 4.16
CA VAL A 262 20.48 8.90 2.99
C VAL A 262 20.28 10.41 3.19
N THR A 263 21.29 11.17 2.81
CA THR A 263 21.40 12.62 3.09
C THR A 263 21.59 13.48 1.84
N ALA A 264 21.83 12.85 0.68
CA ALA A 264 22.03 13.52 -0.60
C ALA A 264 20.87 13.23 -1.58
N PRO A 265 20.71 14.04 -2.64
CA PRO A 265 19.74 13.79 -3.73
C PRO A 265 19.82 12.39 -4.34
N MET A 266 20.99 11.76 -4.26
CA MET A 266 21.22 10.36 -4.59
C MET A 266 22.35 9.85 -3.71
N THR A 267 22.09 8.83 -2.90
CA THR A 267 23.05 8.29 -1.92
C THR A 267 23.35 6.82 -2.26
N PRO A 268 24.62 6.42 -2.47
CA PRO A 268 24.97 5.01 -2.60
C PRO A 268 24.71 4.28 -1.29
N LEU A 269 24.20 3.06 -1.38
CA LEU A 269 23.85 2.30 -0.19
C LEU A 269 25.12 1.62 0.40
N PRO A 270 25.48 1.89 1.67
CA PRO A 270 26.65 1.28 2.29
C PRO A 270 26.60 -0.25 2.22
N ASN A 271 27.71 -0.88 1.81
CA ASN A 271 27.85 -2.34 1.64
C ASN A 271 26.98 -2.98 0.54
N PHE A 272 26.23 -2.18 -0.24
CA PHE A 272 25.40 -2.64 -1.35
C PHE A 272 25.77 -1.91 -2.64
N PRO A 273 27.00 -2.12 -3.17
CA PRO A 273 27.38 -1.61 -4.49
C PRO A 273 26.35 -1.99 -5.55
N GLY A 274 26.08 -1.08 -6.48
CA GLY A 274 25.01 -1.26 -7.46
C GLY A 274 23.64 -0.74 -7.00
N VAL A 275 23.50 -0.26 -5.76
CA VAL A 275 22.25 0.28 -5.22
C VAL A 275 22.40 1.70 -4.70
N TRP A 276 21.44 2.56 -5.06
CA TRP A 276 21.34 3.94 -4.61
C TRP A 276 19.92 4.26 -4.16
N ILE A 277 19.81 5.24 -3.27
CA ILE A 277 18.54 5.77 -2.80
C ILE A 277 18.42 7.22 -3.25
N VAL A 278 17.28 7.55 -3.87
CA VAL A 278 16.89 8.91 -4.26
C VAL A 278 15.71 9.33 -3.38
N PRO A 279 15.85 10.33 -2.49
CA PRO A 279 14.73 10.88 -1.74
C PRO A 279 13.65 11.42 -2.70
N ALA A 280 12.45 10.91 -2.53
CA ALA A 280 11.33 11.05 -3.46
C ALA A 280 10.03 11.40 -2.73
N ALA A 281 10.12 12.28 -1.73
CA ALA A 281 8.95 12.78 -1.02
C ALA A 281 7.88 13.29 -1.98
N GLY A 282 6.61 13.12 -1.60
CA GLY A 282 5.44 13.52 -2.38
C GLY A 282 4.23 12.67 -2.01
N HIS A 283 4.37 11.35 -2.09
CA HIS A 283 3.39 10.41 -1.55
C HIS A 283 3.41 10.38 -0.02
N THR A 284 4.60 10.25 0.57
CA THR A 284 4.86 10.49 2.00
C THR A 284 6.02 11.47 2.15
N PRO A 285 6.24 12.06 3.34
CA PRO A 285 7.39 12.93 3.56
C PRO A 285 8.71 12.19 3.35
N GLY A 286 8.74 10.89 3.65
CA GLY A 286 9.93 10.05 3.58
C GLY A 286 9.97 9.11 2.38
N SER A 287 9.17 9.32 1.33
CA SER A 287 9.20 8.42 0.17
C SER A 287 10.57 8.43 -0.50
N GLN A 288 10.99 7.28 -1.03
CA GLN A 288 12.30 7.04 -1.63
C GLN A 288 12.14 6.19 -2.89
N ILE A 289 12.91 6.49 -3.94
CA ILE A 289 13.13 5.59 -5.09
C ILE A 289 14.41 4.82 -4.82
N ILE A 290 14.34 3.49 -4.93
CA ILE A 290 15.52 2.64 -4.89
C ILE A 290 15.95 2.37 -6.33
N VAL A 291 17.19 2.74 -6.65
CA VAL A 291 17.80 2.55 -7.96
C VAL A 291 18.78 1.39 -7.86
N ALA A 292 18.64 0.38 -8.71
CA ALA A 292 19.50 -0.80 -8.67
C ALA A 292 19.98 -1.21 -10.07
N ARG A 293 21.27 -1.50 -10.20
CA ARG A 293 21.86 -2.13 -11.38
C ARG A 293 22.08 -3.61 -11.11
N ILE A 294 21.35 -4.47 -11.83
CA ILE A 294 21.43 -5.92 -11.70
C ILE A 294 22.33 -6.50 -12.78
N GLU A 295 23.38 -7.20 -12.38
CA GLU A 295 24.40 -7.81 -13.23
C GLU A 295 24.15 -9.32 -13.34
N SER A 296 23.22 -9.69 -14.21
CA SER A 296 22.86 -11.09 -14.42
C SER A 296 23.72 -11.75 -15.51
N GLY A 297 23.71 -13.08 -15.60
CA GLY A 297 24.35 -13.82 -16.69
C GLY A 297 23.82 -13.48 -18.10
N GLY A 298 22.68 -12.78 -18.20
CA GLY A 298 22.10 -12.26 -19.45
C GLY A 298 22.43 -10.79 -19.75
N GLY A 299 23.30 -10.16 -18.96
CA GLY A 299 23.69 -8.75 -19.08
C GLY A 299 23.21 -7.88 -17.92
N THR A 300 23.43 -6.58 -18.06
CA THR A 300 23.11 -5.56 -17.06
C THR A 300 21.72 -4.98 -17.28
N ARG A 301 20.96 -4.77 -16.21
CA ARG A 301 19.66 -4.06 -16.25
C ARG A 301 19.53 -3.11 -15.08
N ASP A 302 18.99 -1.93 -15.37
CA ASP A 302 18.79 -0.89 -14.37
C ASP A 302 17.31 -0.80 -14.00
N PHE A 303 17.02 -0.88 -12.70
CA PHE A 303 15.67 -0.86 -12.14
C PHE A 303 15.44 0.35 -11.25
N LEU A 304 14.18 0.81 -11.26
CA LEU A 304 13.66 1.82 -10.33
C LEU A 304 12.51 1.21 -9.54
N PHE A 305 12.69 0.97 -8.24
CA PHE A 305 11.60 0.60 -7.35
C PHE A 305 10.98 1.90 -6.83
N VAL A 306 9.78 2.21 -7.34
CA VAL A 306 9.19 3.56 -7.20
C VAL A 306 8.17 3.66 -6.06
N GLY A 307 7.87 2.54 -5.40
CA GLY A 307 6.82 2.49 -4.37
C GLY A 307 5.51 3.08 -4.88
N ASP A 308 4.95 3.98 -4.10
CA ASP A 308 3.62 4.56 -4.31
C ASP A 308 3.63 5.91 -5.03
N ILE A 309 4.74 6.27 -5.69
CA ILE A 309 4.74 7.39 -6.64
C ILE A 309 3.65 7.17 -7.70
N VAL A 310 3.47 5.91 -8.11
CA VAL A 310 2.34 5.45 -8.92
C VAL A 310 1.86 4.09 -8.41
N ASN A 311 0.55 3.85 -8.47
CA ASN A 311 0.00 2.51 -8.19
C ASN A 311 -0.15 1.69 -9.46
N ALA A 312 -0.45 2.34 -10.60
CA ALA A 312 -0.52 1.71 -11.92
C ALA A 312 0.72 2.12 -12.74
N ALA A 313 1.40 1.17 -13.36
CA ALA A 313 2.63 1.46 -14.11
C ALA A 313 2.37 2.40 -15.30
N GLN A 314 1.20 2.26 -15.95
CA GLN A 314 0.75 3.14 -17.04
C GLN A 314 0.70 4.64 -16.64
N ALA A 315 0.54 4.94 -15.35
CA ALA A 315 0.50 6.31 -14.85
C ALA A 315 1.82 7.07 -15.07
N LEU A 316 2.96 6.35 -15.23
CA LEU A 316 4.24 6.95 -15.58
C LEU A 316 4.26 7.39 -17.05
N GLU A 317 3.76 6.54 -17.95
CA GLU A 317 3.72 6.81 -19.39
C GLU A 317 2.80 7.98 -19.72
N LEU A 318 1.64 8.04 -19.05
CA LEU A 318 0.65 9.08 -19.28
C LEU A 318 0.82 10.30 -18.37
N ASN A 319 1.82 10.26 -17.48
CA ASN A 319 2.06 11.25 -16.44
C ASN A 319 0.79 11.62 -15.64
N GLN A 320 0.08 10.61 -15.17
CA GLN A 320 -1.17 10.76 -14.42
C GLN A 320 -0.99 10.50 -12.93
N GLY A 321 -1.62 11.37 -12.14
CA GLY A 321 -1.76 11.15 -10.71
C GLY A 321 -2.92 10.21 -10.38
N LYS A 322 -3.03 9.90 -9.09
CA LYS A 322 -4.19 9.23 -8.51
C LYS A 322 -5.42 10.16 -8.56
N PRO A 323 -6.66 9.64 -8.52
CA PRO A 323 -7.86 10.47 -8.54
C PRO A 323 -7.85 11.55 -7.45
N ILE A 324 -8.37 12.74 -7.77
CA ILE A 324 -8.32 13.91 -6.87
C ILE A 324 -8.86 13.57 -5.48
N LEU A 325 -10.02 12.89 -5.41
CA LEU A 325 -10.63 12.53 -4.13
C LEU A 325 -9.74 11.58 -3.32
N TYR A 326 -9.12 10.61 -3.98
CA TYR A 326 -8.20 9.67 -3.36
C TYR A 326 -6.99 10.40 -2.79
N ARG A 327 -6.28 11.18 -3.63
CA ARG A 327 -5.05 11.88 -3.24
C ARG A 327 -5.23 13.10 -2.32
N THR A 328 -6.47 13.53 -2.11
CA THR A 328 -6.77 14.68 -1.23
C THR A 328 -7.25 14.23 0.15
N ILE A 329 -8.03 13.14 0.21
CA ILE A 329 -8.73 12.72 1.43
C ILE A 329 -8.25 11.37 1.96
N LEU A 330 -8.16 10.35 1.10
CA LEU A 330 -7.83 8.99 1.54
C LEU A 330 -6.34 8.86 1.82
N VAL A 331 -5.53 9.27 0.85
CA VAL A 331 -4.08 9.26 0.95
C VAL A 331 -3.58 10.61 0.44
N PRO A 332 -3.49 11.64 1.30
CA PRO A 332 -2.96 12.94 0.92
C PRO A 332 -1.62 12.82 0.18
N GLU A 333 -1.52 13.44 -0.99
CA GLU A 333 -0.28 13.52 -1.76
C GLU A 333 0.00 14.94 -2.23
N ASP A 334 1.28 15.23 -2.43
CA ASP A 334 1.72 16.43 -3.12
C ASP A 334 1.75 16.22 -4.64
N GLU A 335 0.68 16.61 -5.31
CA GLU A 335 0.55 16.37 -6.75
C GLU A 335 1.62 17.08 -7.59
N GLU A 336 2.04 18.29 -7.22
CA GLU A 336 3.06 19.02 -7.98
C GLU A 336 4.37 18.23 -7.95
N ARG A 337 4.75 17.77 -6.76
CA ARG A 337 5.95 16.98 -6.57
C ARG A 337 5.84 15.59 -7.22
N GLN A 338 4.70 14.92 -7.09
CA GLN A 338 4.44 13.64 -7.75
C GLN A 338 4.53 13.75 -9.28
N ASN A 339 4.04 14.85 -9.86
CA ASN A 339 4.20 15.12 -11.28
C ASN A 339 5.67 15.24 -11.69
N SER A 340 6.49 15.97 -10.93
CA SER A 340 7.95 16.04 -11.19
C SER A 340 8.62 14.67 -11.07
N LEU A 341 8.21 13.85 -10.09
CA LEU A 341 8.73 12.48 -9.91
C LEU A 341 8.39 11.57 -11.09
N ARG A 342 7.14 11.59 -11.56
CA ARG A 342 6.73 10.80 -12.74
C ARG A 342 7.49 11.22 -14.00
N GLN A 343 7.68 12.52 -14.22
CA GLN A 343 8.49 13.03 -15.33
C GLN A 343 9.97 12.60 -15.24
N PHE A 344 10.54 12.65 -14.04
CA PHE A 344 11.91 12.19 -13.77
C PHE A 344 12.07 10.69 -14.06
N ILE A 345 11.14 9.85 -13.56
CA ILE A 345 11.13 8.40 -13.80
C ILE A 345 10.95 8.12 -15.30
N SER A 346 9.98 8.76 -15.95
CA SER A 346 9.73 8.62 -17.39
C SER A 346 10.96 8.99 -18.22
N THR A 347 11.71 10.02 -17.81
CA THR A 347 12.98 10.40 -18.46
C THR A 347 14.02 9.29 -18.35
N LEU A 348 14.20 8.70 -17.16
CA LEU A 348 15.10 7.56 -16.96
C LEU A 348 14.69 6.34 -17.80
N GLN A 349 13.39 6.05 -17.90
CA GLN A 349 12.91 4.93 -18.71
C GLN A 349 13.16 5.16 -20.20
N HIS A 350 12.77 6.31 -20.75
CA HIS A 350 12.81 6.53 -22.20
C HIS A 350 14.17 6.94 -22.75
N GLN A 351 14.98 7.65 -21.96
CA GLN A 351 16.29 8.14 -22.41
C GLN A 351 17.45 7.27 -21.97
N HIS A 352 17.30 6.55 -20.85
CA HIS A 352 18.38 5.75 -20.25
C HIS A 352 18.04 4.26 -20.11
N GLY A 353 16.84 3.82 -20.54
CA GLY A 353 16.50 2.40 -20.61
C GLY A 353 16.21 1.72 -19.27
N PHE A 354 15.93 2.49 -18.22
CA PHE A 354 15.56 1.94 -16.92
C PHE A 354 14.21 1.22 -16.97
N GLN A 355 14.07 0.15 -16.19
CA GLN A 355 12.78 -0.50 -15.94
C GLN A 355 12.22 -0.03 -14.58
N SER A 356 11.11 0.71 -14.58
CA SER A 356 10.41 1.04 -13.33
C SER A 356 9.53 -0.11 -12.86
N ILE A 357 9.50 -0.34 -11.55
CA ILE A 357 8.68 -1.33 -10.87
C ILE A 357 7.72 -0.60 -9.93
N ALA A 358 6.45 -0.53 -10.32
CA ALA A 358 5.37 0.00 -9.49
C ALA A 358 4.89 -1.12 -8.54
N SER A 359 4.79 -0.84 -7.25
CA SER A 359 4.48 -1.87 -6.24
C SER A 359 3.09 -2.47 -6.41
N HIS A 360 2.10 -1.66 -6.80
CA HIS A 360 0.70 -2.05 -6.79
C HIS A 360 0.11 -2.38 -8.16
N ASP A 361 0.93 -2.55 -9.21
CA ASP A 361 0.44 -3.00 -10.52
C ASP A 361 0.87 -4.43 -10.76
N GLN A 362 -0.01 -5.36 -10.39
CA GLN A 362 0.34 -6.77 -10.44
C GLN A 362 0.64 -7.28 -11.86
N LEU A 363 -0.11 -6.80 -12.85
CA LEU A 363 0.11 -7.21 -14.24
C LEU A 363 1.43 -6.65 -14.75
N ALA A 364 1.78 -5.41 -14.39
CA ALA A 364 3.09 -4.86 -14.73
C ALA A 364 4.23 -5.59 -14.01
N LEU A 365 4.02 -6.04 -12.76
CA LEU A 365 5.00 -6.83 -12.01
C LEU A 365 5.24 -8.19 -12.66
N GLU A 366 4.17 -8.91 -13.05
CA GLU A 366 4.26 -10.18 -13.78
C GLU A 366 4.87 -10.04 -15.17
N ALA A 367 4.58 -8.94 -15.86
CA ALA A 367 5.19 -8.61 -17.15
C ALA A 367 6.63 -8.06 -17.01
N SER A 368 7.06 -7.77 -15.79
CA SER A 368 8.42 -7.33 -15.53
C SER A 368 9.41 -8.46 -15.77
N THR A 369 10.69 -8.11 -15.78
CA THR A 369 11.73 -9.11 -15.96
C THR A 369 12.24 -9.70 -14.65
N LEU A 370 11.62 -9.32 -13.53
CA LEU A 370 11.91 -9.84 -12.21
C LEU A 370 11.17 -11.17 -12.00
N PRO A 371 11.87 -12.28 -11.76
CA PRO A 371 11.23 -13.52 -11.35
C PRO A 371 10.61 -13.39 -9.95
N GLU A 372 9.53 -14.13 -9.71
CA GLU A 372 9.06 -14.38 -8.34
C GLU A 372 10.14 -15.15 -7.57
N TRP A 373 10.25 -14.90 -6.27
CA TRP A 373 11.18 -15.62 -5.40
C TRP A 373 10.90 -17.13 -5.46
N PRO A 374 11.92 -17.98 -5.67
CA PRO A 374 11.73 -19.41 -5.86
C PRO A 374 11.33 -20.19 -4.58
N GLY A 375 11.00 -19.49 -3.49
CA GLY A 375 10.52 -20.06 -2.23
C GLY A 375 9.20 -20.81 -2.37
N ARG A 376 8.69 -21.35 -1.25
CA ARG A 376 7.44 -22.14 -1.25
C ARG A 376 6.24 -21.26 -1.63
N SER A 377 5.90 -21.16 -2.91
CA SER A 377 4.62 -20.59 -3.32
C SER A 377 3.49 -21.55 -2.88
N PRO A 378 2.54 -21.14 -2.01
CA PRO A 378 1.40 -21.97 -1.65
C PRO A 378 0.50 -22.29 -2.85
N LEU A 379 0.62 -21.54 -3.95
CA LEU A 379 -0.29 -21.53 -5.07
C LEU A 379 0.02 -22.55 -6.17
N LYS A 380 0.95 -23.49 -5.96
CA LYS A 380 1.00 -24.73 -6.76
C LYS A 380 0.01 -25.79 -6.27
N ASP A 381 -1.17 -25.38 -5.80
CA ASP A 381 -2.34 -26.25 -5.70
C ASP A 381 -3.12 -26.16 -7.05
N PRO A 382 -3.14 -27.24 -7.86
CA PRO A 382 -3.82 -27.26 -9.15
C PRO A 382 -5.34 -27.01 -9.09
N ALA A 383 -5.95 -26.90 -7.90
CA ALA A 383 -7.36 -26.55 -7.73
C ALA A 383 -7.70 -25.07 -8.04
N ILE A 384 -6.73 -24.15 -8.01
CA ILE A 384 -6.96 -22.69 -8.17
C ILE A 384 -6.64 -22.17 -9.59
N ASP A 385 -5.81 -22.89 -10.35
CA ASP A 385 -5.35 -22.55 -11.71
C ASP A 385 -6.48 -22.55 -12.78
N GLY A 386 -7.67 -23.06 -12.44
CA GLY A 386 -8.78 -23.19 -13.39
C GLY A 386 -9.52 -21.90 -13.80
N ARG A 387 -9.21 -20.73 -13.24
CA ARG A 387 -10.08 -19.52 -13.40
C ARG A 387 -9.44 -18.24 -13.93
N ILE A 388 -8.13 -18.16 -14.13
CA ILE A 388 -7.51 -16.97 -14.75
C ILE A 388 -6.75 -17.42 -15.99
N LYS A 389 -7.46 -17.55 -17.11
CA LYS A 389 -6.81 -17.57 -18.42
C LYS A 389 -6.38 -16.14 -18.73
N ILE A 390 -5.15 -15.78 -18.36
CA ILE A 390 -4.50 -14.58 -18.90
C ILE A 390 -4.34 -14.83 -20.39
N LYS A 391 -5.19 -14.20 -21.21
CA LYS A 391 -4.92 -14.11 -22.65
C LYS A 391 -3.71 -13.20 -22.80
N ASN A 392 -2.54 -13.80 -23.01
CA ASN A 392 -1.36 -13.11 -23.52
C ASN A 392 -1.72 -12.47 -24.87
N THR A 393 -2.20 -11.23 -24.83
CA THR A 393 -2.55 -10.46 -26.04
C THR A 393 -1.83 -9.11 -26.11
N LEU A 394 -0.91 -8.83 -25.19
CA LEU A 394 -0.15 -7.58 -25.20
C LEU A 394 1.35 -7.87 -25.18
N HIS A 395 1.89 -8.23 -26.34
CA HIS A 395 3.20 -7.77 -26.83
C HIS A 395 3.45 -8.31 -28.23
N ASN A 396 3.13 -7.50 -29.24
CA ASN A 396 3.84 -7.54 -30.51
C ASN A 396 4.62 -6.22 -30.61
N PRO A 397 5.96 -6.20 -30.43
CA PRO A 397 6.75 -4.97 -30.46
C PRO A 397 6.96 -4.39 -31.87
N GLU A 398 6.36 -4.95 -32.92
CA GLU A 398 6.47 -4.45 -34.30
C GLU A 398 5.32 -3.51 -34.70
N ALA A 399 5.26 -2.29 -34.15
CA ALA A 399 4.56 -1.17 -34.79
C ALA A 399 4.87 0.18 -34.11
N ILE A 400 6.10 0.69 -34.22
CA ILE A 400 6.35 2.13 -34.08
C ILE A 400 6.42 2.71 -35.51
N PRO A 401 5.38 3.43 -35.98
CA PRO A 401 5.48 4.15 -37.23
C PRO A 401 6.32 5.42 -37.02
N THR A 402 7.57 5.39 -37.46
CA THR A 402 8.37 6.60 -37.63
C THR A 402 7.85 7.41 -38.83
N LYS A 403 6.92 8.32 -38.58
CA LYS A 403 6.61 9.48 -39.43
C LYS A 403 6.34 10.64 -38.46
N GLY A 404 7.27 11.56 -38.22
CA GLY A 404 7.77 12.51 -39.21
C GLY A 404 6.86 13.74 -39.18
N LEU A 405 7.12 14.69 -38.26
CA LEU A 405 6.54 16.04 -38.24
C LEU A 405 7.20 16.88 -37.14
N TRP A 406 8.34 17.49 -37.47
CA TRP A 406 8.78 18.82 -36.97
C TRP A 406 9.72 19.39 -38.04
N GLN A 407 9.15 20.23 -38.91
CA GLN A 407 9.82 21.40 -39.51
C GLN A 407 9.12 22.63 -38.95
#